data_AF-A0A925MEU5-F1
#
_entry.id   AF-A0A925MEU5-F1
#
_cell.length_a   1.000
_cell.length_b   1.000
_cell.length_c   1.000
_cell.angle_alpha   90.00
_cell.angle_beta   90.00
_cell.angle_gamma   90.00
#
_symmetry.space_group_name_H-M   'P 1'
#
loop_
_entity.id
_entity.type
_entity.pdbx_description
1 polymer ?
#
loop_
_entity_poly.entity_id
_entity_poly.type
_entity_poly.pdbx_seq_one_letter_code
_entity_poly.pdbx_strand_id
1 'polypeptide(L)'
;MDRDRDRIGRDSMDEATEEETYSTQLRLHDRETFLLGKVREAMVRLEAGEIDECEECSEPIGFKRLLARPVTTLCFECKTAREQTEADEPAG
;
A
#
# COMPACT_ATOMS: atom_id res chain seq x y z
N MET A 1 -13.84 -18.46 -19.98
CA MET A 1 -14.15 -19.55 -20.91
C MET A 1 -13.10 -19.41 -22.01
N ASP A 2 -11.84 -19.78 -21.74
CA ASP A 2 -11.24 -21.04 -22.21
C ASP A 2 -10.06 -21.48 -21.29
N ARG A 3 -10.30 -21.87 -20.03
CA ARG A 3 -9.21 -22.41 -19.17
C ARG A 3 -8.94 -23.90 -19.40
N ASP A 4 -9.82 -24.59 -20.12
CA ASP A 4 -9.75 -26.04 -20.29
C ASP A 4 -8.94 -26.47 -21.52
N ARG A 5 -8.64 -25.55 -22.45
CA ARG A 5 -7.85 -25.85 -23.66
C ARG A 5 -6.34 -25.85 -23.40
N ASP A 6 -5.86 -25.08 -22.42
CA ASP A 6 -4.44 -25.01 -22.02
C ASP A 6 -4.05 -26.07 -20.97
N ARG A 7 -4.99 -26.90 -20.50
CA ARG A 7 -4.70 -27.98 -19.52
C ARG A 7 -4.11 -29.24 -20.14
N ILE A 8 -4.21 -29.42 -21.46
CA ILE A 8 -3.70 -30.61 -22.13
C ILE A 8 -2.19 -30.45 -22.30
N GLY A 9 -1.42 -31.02 -21.37
CA GLY A 9 0.05 -31.00 -21.37
C GLY A 9 0.70 -30.29 -20.19
N ARG A 10 -0.08 -29.73 -19.27
CA ARG A 10 0.43 -29.07 -18.07
C ARG A 10 0.75 -30.11 -16.99
N ASP A 11 2.00 -30.13 -16.52
CA ASP A 11 2.40 -31.03 -15.43
C ASP A 11 2.17 -30.40 -14.05
N SER A 12 2.40 -31.16 -12.98
CA SER A 12 2.19 -30.69 -11.62
C SER A 12 3.15 -29.56 -11.20
N MET A 13 4.30 -29.43 -11.86
CA MET A 13 5.26 -28.35 -11.58
C MET A 13 4.82 -27.06 -12.28
N ASP A 14 4.32 -27.16 -13.51
CA ASP A 14 3.75 -26.05 -14.25
C ASP A 14 2.52 -25.48 -13.51
N GLU A 15 1.63 -26.35 -13.03
CA GLU A 15 0.45 -25.93 -12.25
C GLU A 15 0.85 -25.25 -10.93
N ALA A 16 1.80 -25.81 -10.18
CA ALA A 16 2.28 -25.20 -8.94
C ALA A 16 2.87 -23.79 -9.17
N THR A 17 3.64 -23.62 -10.25
CA THR A 17 4.25 -22.33 -10.62
C THR A 17 3.18 -21.31 -11.01
N GLU A 18 2.20 -21.71 -11.82
CA GLU A 18 1.08 -20.85 -12.20
C GLU A 18 0.28 -20.38 -10.97
N GLU A 19 -0.04 -21.29 -10.04
CA GLU A 19 -0.76 -20.94 -8.82
C GLU A 19 0.02 -19.96 -7.93
N GLU A 20 1.33 -20.13 -7.77
CA GLU A 20 2.18 -19.20 -7.03
C GLU A 20 2.21 -17.81 -7.68
N THR A 21 2.36 -17.75 -9.01
CA THR A 21 2.34 -16.48 -9.74
C THR A 21 0.99 -15.79 -9.60
N TYR A 22 -0.11 -16.52 -9.70
CA TYR A 22 -1.46 -15.98 -9.52
C TYR A 22 -1.69 -15.45 -8.11
N SER A 23 -1.25 -16.20 -7.09
CA SER A 23 -1.32 -15.77 -5.68
C SER A 23 -0.54 -14.47 -5.44
N THR A 24 0.65 -14.35 -6.03
CA THR A 24 1.46 -13.13 -5.95
C THR A 24 0.79 -11.96 -6.66
N GLN A 25 0.23 -12.17 -7.86
CA GLN A 25 -0.49 -11.15 -8.60
C GLN A 25 -1.69 -10.62 -7.83
N LEU A 26 -2.47 -11.51 -7.19
CA LEU A 26 -3.62 -11.11 -6.38
C LEU A 26 -3.20 -10.18 -5.23
N ARG A 27 -2.13 -10.54 -4.51
CA ARG A 27 -1.58 -9.69 -3.42
C ARG A 27 -1.10 -8.32 -3.91
N LEU A 28 -0.50 -8.27 -5.11
CA LEU A 28 -0.08 -6.99 -5.70
C LEU A 28 -1.28 -6.14 -6.10
N HIS A 29 -2.29 -6.74 -6.72
CA HIS A 29 -3.53 -6.06 -7.10
C HIS A 29 -4.27 -5.48 -5.88
N ASP A 30 -4.31 -6.21 -4.76
CA ASP A 30 -4.90 -5.73 -3.51
C ASP A 30 -4.15 -4.49 -2.97
N ARG A 31 -2.81 -4.51 -3.04
CA ARG A 31 -1.97 -3.37 -2.63
C ARG A 31 -2.16 -2.16 -3.54
N GLU A 32 -2.28 -2.37 -4.85
CA GLU A 32 -2.57 -1.30 -5.81
C GLU A 32 -3.93 -0.67 -5.54
N THR A 33 -4.96 -1.48 -5.32
CA THR A 33 -6.31 -1.00 -5.01
C THR A 33 -6.33 -0.18 -3.72
N PHE A 34 -5.63 -0.64 -2.68
CA PHE A 34 -5.47 0.10 -1.44
C PHE A 34 -4.75 1.44 -1.65
N LEU A 35 -3.66 1.44 -2.42
CA LEU A 35 -2.91 2.66 -2.71
C LEU A 35 -3.74 3.67 -3.51
N LEU A 36 -4.54 3.21 -4.48
CA LEU A 36 -5.48 4.07 -5.20
C LEU A 36 -6.49 4.75 -4.26
N GLY A 37 -6.96 4.04 -3.24
CA GLY A 37 -7.78 4.62 -2.18
C GLY A 37 -7.06 5.77 -1.46
N LYS A 38 -5.80 5.54 -1.06
CA LYS A 38 -4.97 6.56 -0.40
C LYS A 38 -4.69 7.78 -1.29
N VAL A 39 -4.51 7.58 -2.59
CA VAL A 39 -4.34 8.68 -3.54
C VAL A 39 -5.62 9.53 -3.61
N ARG A 40 -6.80 8.91 -3.65
CA ARG A 40 -8.08 9.65 -3.65
C ARG A 40 -8.27 10.45 -2.36
N GLU A 41 -7.96 9.88 -1.21
CA GLU A 41 -7.99 10.61 0.08
C GLU A 41 -7.03 11.81 0.08
N ALA A 42 -5.81 11.64 -0.42
CA ALA A 42 -4.84 12.72 -0.53
C ALA A 42 -5.32 13.86 -1.46
N MET A 43 -6.01 13.53 -2.54
CA MET A 43 -6.62 14.53 -3.43
C MET A 43 -7.70 15.35 -2.71
N VAL A 44 -8.55 14.71 -1.90
CA VAL A 44 -9.56 15.41 -1.09
C VAL A 44 -8.91 16.37 -0.11
N ARG A 45 -7.85 15.94 0.57
CA ARG A 45 -7.09 16.80 1.50
C ARG A 45 -6.40 17.96 0.79
N LEU A 46 -5.89 17.74 -0.43
CA LEU A 46 -5.31 18.78 -1.26
C LEU A 46 -6.34 19.85 -1.61
N GLU A 47 -7.54 19.44 -2.02
CA GLU A 47 -8.65 20.35 -2.33
C GLU A 47 -9.15 21.12 -1.11
N ALA A 48 -9.11 20.51 0.08
CA ALA A 48 -9.42 21.15 1.35
C ALA A 48 -8.32 22.11 1.86
N GLY A 49 -7.10 22.03 1.32
CA GLY A 49 -5.95 22.81 1.80
C GLY A 49 -5.31 22.26 3.08
N GLU A 50 -5.55 20.98 3.41
CA GLU A 50 -5.11 20.31 4.64
C GLU A 50 -4.03 19.23 4.35
N ILE A 51 -3.46 19.21 3.14
CA ILE A 51 -2.51 18.16 2.73
C ILE A 51 -1.20 18.19 3.53
N ASP A 52 -0.83 19.36 4.05
CA ASP A 52 0.39 19.58 4.81
C ASP A 52 0.19 19.54 6.32
N GLU A 53 -0.96 19.07 6.83
CA GLU A 53 -1.20 18.92 8.27
C GLU A 53 -1.03 17.46 8.74
N CYS A 54 -0.32 17.25 9.85
CA CYS A 54 -0.22 15.93 10.49
C CYS A 54 -1.53 15.57 11.21
N GLU A 55 -2.08 14.39 10.93
CA GLU A 55 -3.33 13.91 11.56
C GLU A 55 -3.22 13.65 13.07
N GLU A 56 -2.01 13.55 13.62
CA GLU A 56 -1.77 13.17 15.02
C GLU A 56 -1.42 14.37 15.92
N CYS A 57 -0.52 15.25 15.45
CA CYS A 57 -0.06 16.41 16.23
C CYS A 57 -0.49 17.76 15.64
N SER A 58 -1.17 17.79 14.50
CA SER A 58 -1.55 19.02 13.77
C SER A 58 -0.36 19.91 13.37
N GLU A 59 0.87 19.37 13.38
CA GLU A 59 2.05 20.08 12.90
C GLU A 59 2.23 19.94 11.38
N PRO A 60 2.91 20.90 10.73
CA PRO A 60 3.11 20.87 9.30
C PRO A 60 4.00 19.70 8.84
N ILE A 61 3.56 19.00 7.80
CA ILE A 61 4.31 17.96 7.09
C ILE A 61 5.29 18.65 6.14
N GLY A 62 6.58 18.39 6.32
CA GLY A 62 7.62 18.99 5.50
C GLY A 62 7.43 18.75 4.00
N PHE A 63 7.52 19.81 3.19
CA PHE A 63 7.30 19.75 1.74
C PHE A 63 8.13 18.69 1.01
N LYS A 64 9.39 18.49 1.39
CA LYS A 64 10.26 17.44 0.81
C LYS A 64 9.68 16.03 1.01
N ARG A 65 8.96 15.81 2.12
CA ARG A 65 8.31 14.54 2.43
C ARG A 65 7.08 14.33 1.54
N LEU A 66 6.26 15.36 1.37
CA LEU A 66 5.10 15.33 0.46
C LEU A 66 5.54 15.13 -1.00
N LEU A 67 6.63 15.75 -1.42
CA LEU A 67 7.19 15.57 -2.76
C LEU A 67 7.64 14.11 -3.01
N ALA A 68 8.20 13.46 -1.99
CA ALA A 68 8.62 12.06 -2.07
C ALA A 68 7.44 11.08 -1.94
N ARG A 69 6.45 11.41 -1.09
CA ARG A 69 5.29 10.57 -0.80
C ARG A 69 4.06 11.44 -0.51
N PRO A 70 3.26 11.80 -1.52
CA PRO A 70 2.14 12.75 -1.37
C PRO A 70 0.94 12.19 -0.62
N VAL A 71 0.91 10.88 -0.37
CA VAL A 71 -0.13 10.18 0.40
C VAL A 71 0.19 10.08 1.90
N THR A 72 1.27 10.71 2.38
CA THR A 72 1.62 10.69 3.79
C THR A 72 0.65 11.57 4.59
N THR A 73 0.15 11.04 5.70
CA THR A 73 -0.75 11.78 6.59
C THR A 73 -0.12 12.19 7.91
N LEU A 74 1.10 11.70 8.18
CA LEU A 74 1.85 11.96 9.40
C LEU A 74 3.16 12.70 9.10
N CYS A 75 3.57 13.54 10.05
CA CYS A 75 4.89 14.15 10.08
C CYS A 75 5.98 13.09 10.35
N PHE A 76 7.25 13.49 10.25
CA PHE A 76 8.38 12.57 10.43
C PHE A 76 8.45 12.01 11.86
N GLU A 77 8.22 12.85 12.87
CA GLU A 77 8.32 12.48 14.28
C GLU A 77 7.23 11.48 14.68
N CYS A 78 5.97 11.81 14.40
CA CYS A 78 4.83 10.91 14.60
C CYS A 78 5.01 9.57 13.88
N LYS A 79 5.49 9.60 12.62
CA LYS A 79 5.71 8.35 11.89
C LYS A 79 6.83 7.50 12.52
N THR A 80 7.89 8.13 12.99
CA THR A 80 9.02 7.44 13.65
C THR A 80 8.58 6.84 14.98
N ALA A 81 7.83 7.59 15.79
CA ALA A 81 7.28 7.10 17.06
C ALA A 81 6.38 5.88 16.84
N ARG A 82 5.50 5.93 15.83
CA ARG A 82 4.63 4.82 15.49
C ARG A 82 5.39 3.57 15.01
N GLU A 83 6.46 3.76 14.23
CA GLU A 83 7.29 2.63 13.79
C GLU A 83 8.05 1.99 14.96
N GLN A 84 8.44 2.77 15.99
CA GLN A 84 9.02 2.23 17.22
C GLN A 84 7.98 1.41 17.99
N THR A 85 6.76 1.92 18.18
CA THR A 85 5.71 1.18 18.86
C THR A 85 5.32 -0.11 18.13
N GLU A 86 5.25 -0.07 16.80
CA GLU A 86 4.97 -1.25 15.97
C GLU A 86 6.10 -2.29 16.04
N ALA A 87 7.35 -1.87 16.29
CA ALA A 87 8.50 -2.77 16.46
C ALA A 87 8.57 -3.40 17.86
N ASP A 88 8.09 -2.68 18.89
CA ASP A 88 8.07 -3.14 20.28
C ASP A 88 6.87 -4.05 20.59
N GLU A 89 5.79 -3.97 19.81
CA GLU A 89 4.67 -4.91 19.90
C GLU A 89 5.09 -6.31 19.41
N PRO A 90 4.90 -7.38 20.21
CA PRO A 90 5.18 -8.73 19.74
C PRO A 90 4.24 -9.02 18.57
N ALA A 91 4.82 -9.34 17.40
CA ALA A 91 4.07 -9.83 16.26
C ALA A 91 3.21 -11.03 16.72
N GLY A 92 1.90 -10.78 16.85
CA GLY A 92 0.91 -11.77 17.26
C GLY A 92 0.80 -12.92 16.29
#